data_AF-A0A8J7HCT6-F1
#
_entry.id   AF-A0A8J7HCT6-F1
#
_cell.length_a   1.000
_cell.length_b   1.000
_cell.length_c   1.000
_cell.angle_alpha   90.00
_cell.angle_beta   90.00
_cell.angle_gamma   90.00
#
_symmetry.space_group_name_H-M   'P 1'
#
loop_
_entity.id
_entity.type
_entity.pdbx_description
1 polymer ?
#
loop_
_entity_poly.entity_id
_entity_poly.type
_entity_poly.pdbx_seq_one_letter_code
_entity_poly.pdbx_strand_id
1 'polypeptide(L)'
;MERGFAGCVLFRNAASNIVFEAHYSSDIKDKPNQANMIKQYNTELLNVARMLPVTFSGTLNALIDWSGMTEEELAGAASISEKTIQRLRNAEPDNVTIETVVQLSIGMQLPPVLSTCLLKASGKSFMMTEQHIMYQFLLNTCYTKSIHECNDMLEAQNLKQLGRQNRIT
;
A
#
# COMPACT_ATOMS: atom_id res chain seq x y z
N MET A 1 6.21 -25.44 -28.93
CA MET A 1 5.05 -24.60 -28.59
C MET A 1 5.56 -23.54 -27.64
N GLU A 2 5.95 -22.39 -28.20
CA GLU A 2 6.64 -21.33 -27.48
C GLU A 2 5.66 -20.54 -26.62
N ARG A 3 5.92 -20.53 -25.32
CA ARG A 3 5.13 -19.79 -24.34
C ARG A 3 5.59 -18.34 -24.40
N GLY A 4 4.75 -17.46 -24.95
CA GLY A 4 4.99 -16.03 -24.94
C GLY A 4 4.88 -15.48 -23.53
N PHE A 5 6.00 -15.38 -22.83
CA PHE A 5 6.14 -14.67 -21.56
C PHE A 5 6.64 -13.25 -21.87
N ALA A 6 5.86 -12.23 -21.50
CA ALA A 6 6.30 -10.85 -21.57
C ALA A 6 6.55 -10.34 -20.14
N GLY A 7 7.79 -10.52 -19.67
CA GLY A 7 8.27 -9.92 -18.43
C GLY A 7 8.52 -8.43 -18.63
N CYS A 8 8.06 -7.59 -17.70
CA CYS A 8 8.46 -6.19 -17.64
C CYS A 8 9.66 -6.08 -16.70
N VAL A 9 10.87 -6.26 -17.24
CA VAL A 9 12.10 -6.20 -16.44
C VAL A 9 12.59 -4.75 -16.37
N LEU A 10 12.54 -4.15 -15.19
CA LEU A 10 13.24 -2.89 -14.92
C LEU A 10 14.73 -3.19 -14.70
N PHE A 11 15.53 -3.17 -15.77
CA PHE A 11 16.99 -3.29 -15.66
C PHE A 11 17.59 -2.02 -15.04
N ARG A 12 18.02 -2.10 -13.76
CA ARG A 12 19.04 -1.21 -13.19
C ARG A 12 20.30 -2.03 -12.87
N ASN A 13 21.09 -2.32 -13.91
CA ASN A 13 22.42 -2.95 -13.85
C ASN A 13 22.45 -4.48 -13.62
N ALA A 14 23.48 -5.12 -14.16
CA ALA A 14 23.80 -6.56 -14.14
C ALA A 14 24.13 -7.13 -12.74
N ALA A 15 23.83 -6.40 -11.67
CA ALA A 15 24.16 -6.73 -10.27
C ALA A 15 22.94 -6.86 -9.35
N SER A 16 21.72 -6.51 -9.80
CA SER A 16 20.53 -6.72 -8.98
C SER A 16 19.96 -8.12 -9.23
N ASN A 17 20.10 -9.04 -8.26
CA ASN A 17 19.45 -10.35 -8.28
C ASN A 17 17.92 -10.29 -8.09
N ILE A 18 17.32 -9.10 -8.20
CA ILE A 18 15.89 -8.87 -7.96
C ILE A 18 15.20 -8.75 -9.33
N VAL A 19 14.25 -9.65 -9.58
CA VAL A 19 13.38 -9.62 -10.75
C VAL A 19 11.96 -9.32 -10.27
N PHE A 20 11.30 -8.34 -10.90
CA PHE A 20 9.90 -8.04 -10.66
C PHE A 20 9.07 -8.63 -11.80
N GLU A 21 8.13 -9.52 -11.47
CA GLU A 21 7.24 -10.16 -12.44
C GLU A 21 5.78 -9.85 -12.09
N ALA A 22 4.98 -9.53 -13.11
CA ALA A 22 3.55 -9.33 -12.97
C ALA A 22 2.81 -10.59 -13.46
N HIS A 23 1.95 -11.16 -12.62
CA HIS A 23 1.11 -12.30 -12.96
C HIS A 23 -0.35 -11.83 -13.10
N TYR A 24 -0.97 -12.11 -14.25
CA TYR A 24 -2.38 -11.79 -14.52
C TYR A 24 -3.21 -13.07 -14.40
N SER A 25 -4.29 -13.05 -13.60
CA SER A 25 -5.19 -14.20 -13.50
C SER A 25 -5.84 -14.49 -14.86
N SER A 26 -5.85 -15.77 -15.23
CA SER A 26 -6.42 -16.28 -16.47
C SER A 26 -7.93 -16.53 -16.41
N ASP A 27 -8.59 -16.23 -15.29
CA ASP A 27 -9.92 -16.78 -14.95
C ASP A 27 -11.10 -16.00 -15.55
N ILE A 28 -10.85 -15.01 -16.42
CA ILE A 28 -11.89 -14.22 -17.08
C ILE A 28 -12.24 -14.84 -18.44
N LYS A 29 -13.49 -15.30 -18.57
CA LYS A 29 -14.05 -16.05 -19.72
C LYS A 29 -14.00 -15.29 -21.05
N ASP A 30 -13.89 -13.96 -21.03
CA ASP A 30 -13.63 -13.10 -22.17
C ASP A 30 -12.20 -12.58 -22.07
N LYS A 31 -11.25 -13.13 -22.83
CA LYS A 31 -9.83 -12.73 -22.78
C LYS A 31 -9.66 -11.28 -23.28
N PRO A 32 -9.45 -10.27 -22.41
CA PRO A 32 -8.95 -8.99 -22.87
C PRO A 32 -7.44 -9.19 -23.07
N ASN A 33 -6.84 -8.56 -24.08
CA ASN A 33 -5.38 -8.53 -24.14
C ASN A 33 -4.82 -7.83 -22.87
N GLN A 34 -3.56 -8.09 -22.53
CA GLN A 34 -2.92 -7.53 -21.31
C GLN A 34 -3.10 -6.00 -21.18
N ALA A 35 -3.04 -5.29 -22.32
CA ALA A 35 -3.25 -3.85 -22.37
C ALA A 35 -4.65 -3.43 -21.89
N ASN A 36 -5.69 -4.21 -22.21
CA ASN A 36 -7.05 -3.93 -21.73
C ASN A 36 -7.18 -4.15 -20.22
N MET A 37 -6.56 -5.19 -19.66
CA MET A 37 -6.57 -5.43 -18.20
C MET A 37 -5.89 -4.29 -17.44
N ILE A 38 -4.71 -3.87 -17.91
CA ILE A 38 -3.99 -2.73 -17.34
C ILE A 38 -4.84 -1.46 -17.45
N LYS A 39 -5.47 -1.23 -18.61
CA LYS A 39 -6.34 -0.06 -18.82
C LYS A 39 -7.53 -0.06 -17.87
N GLN A 40 -8.21 -1.19 -17.70
CA GLN A 40 -9.35 -1.31 -16.77
C GLN A 40 -8.92 -1.02 -15.34
N TYR A 41 -7.86 -1.68 -14.86
CA TYR A 41 -7.29 -1.45 -13.54
C TYR A 41 -6.90 0.02 -13.32
N ASN A 42 -6.15 0.62 -14.25
CA ASN A 42 -5.76 2.02 -14.16
C ASN A 42 -6.96 2.98 -14.17
N THR A 43 -8.01 2.64 -14.91
CA THR A 43 -9.25 3.44 -14.97
C THR A 43 -9.98 3.39 -13.63
N GLU A 44 -10.06 2.22 -13.00
CA GLU A 44 -10.65 2.05 -11.68
C GLU A 44 -9.89 2.87 -10.63
N LEU A 45 -8.56 2.72 -10.55
CA LEU A 45 -7.73 3.49 -9.62
C LEU A 45 -7.87 5.01 -9.83
N LEU A 46 -7.92 5.45 -11.08
CA LEU A 46 -8.11 6.86 -11.41
C LEU A 46 -9.48 7.38 -10.95
N ASN A 47 -10.54 6.58 -11.13
CA ASN A 47 -11.88 6.96 -10.68
C ASN A 47 -11.93 7.09 -9.16
N VAL A 48 -11.37 6.12 -8.43
CA VAL A 48 -11.27 6.19 -6.96
C VAL A 48 -10.48 7.43 -6.54
N ALA A 49 -9.28 7.62 -7.09
CA ALA A 49 -8.41 8.74 -6.76
C ALA A 49 -9.05 10.12 -7.00
N ARG A 50 -9.91 10.26 -8.02
CA ARG A 50 -10.65 11.50 -8.32
C ARG A 50 -11.77 11.80 -7.34
N MET A 51 -12.33 10.77 -6.70
CA MET A 51 -13.42 10.92 -5.73
C MET A 51 -12.92 11.10 -4.30
N LEU A 52 -11.62 10.94 -4.03
CA LEU A 52 -11.05 11.09 -2.70
C LEU A 52 -11.22 12.53 -2.19
N PRO A 53 -11.71 12.72 -0.95
CA PRO A 53 -11.72 14.03 -0.30
C PRO A 53 -10.31 14.60 -0.12
N VAL A 54 -10.22 15.91 0.13
CA VAL A 54 -8.92 16.57 0.37
C VAL A 54 -8.39 16.38 1.80
N THR A 55 -9.26 16.03 2.74
CA THR A 55 -8.90 15.81 4.15
C THR A 55 -8.39 14.39 4.37
N PHE A 56 -7.55 14.20 5.38
CA PHE A 56 -7.03 12.88 5.74
C PHE A 56 -8.17 11.95 6.16
N SER A 57 -9.06 12.39 7.05
CA SER A 57 -10.14 11.54 7.55
C SER A 57 -11.12 11.16 6.45
N GLY A 58 -11.43 12.11 5.55
CA GLY A 58 -12.28 11.87 4.40
C GLY A 58 -11.65 10.89 3.41
N THR A 59 -10.36 11.06 3.11
CA THR A 59 -9.60 10.12 2.28
C THR A 59 -9.56 8.73 2.89
N LEU A 60 -9.28 8.64 4.19
CA LEU A 60 -9.24 7.37 4.92
C LEU A 60 -10.59 6.66 4.87
N ASN A 61 -11.70 7.37 5.13
CA ASN A 61 -13.04 6.79 5.02
C ASN A 61 -13.32 6.22 3.63
N ALA A 62 -13.06 7.01 2.58
CA ALA A 62 -13.29 6.57 1.21
C ALA A 62 -12.44 5.34 0.83
N LEU A 63 -11.20 5.25 1.33
CA LEU A 63 -10.32 4.12 1.07
C LEU A 63 -10.70 2.87 1.88
N ILE A 64 -11.21 3.03 3.10
CA ILE A 64 -11.78 1.92 3.88
C ILE A 64 -12.99 1.34 3.16
N ASP A 65 -13.90 2.20 2.71
CA ASP A 65 -15.08 1.80 1.95
C ASP A 65 -14.68 1.09 0.64
N TRP A 66 -13.66 1.61 -0.06
CA TRP A 66 -13.11 0.97 -1.27
C TRP A 66 -12.50 -0.40 -0.99
N SER A 67 -11.79 -0.56 0.13
CA SER A 67 -11.17 -1.84 0.52
C SER A 67 -12.18 -2.91 0.95
N GLY A 68 -13.41 -2.49 1.31
CA GLY A 68 -14.44 -3.38 1.83
C GLY A 68 -14.18 -3.91 3.24
N MET A 69 -13.16 -3.39 3.94
CA MET A 69 -12.83 -3.81 5.30
C MET A 69 -13.70 -3.13 6.37
N THR A 70 -14.03 -3.88 7.41
CA THR A 70 -14.55 -3.33 8.66
C THR A 70 -13.44 -2.66 9.47
N GLU A 71 -13.82 -1.84 10.46
CA GLU A 71 -12.86 -1.21 11.37
C GLU A 71 -12.02 -2.23 12.15
N GLU A 72 -12.64 -3.35 12.56
CA GLU A 72 -11.98 -4.43 13.30
C GLU A 72 -10.96 -5.16 12.42
N GLU A 73 -11.33 -5.51 11.19
CA GLU A 73 -10.42 -6.15 10.23
C GLU A 73 -9.23 -5.24 9.93
N LEU A 74 -9.48 -3.96 9.69
CA LEU A 74 -8.40 -2.99 9.46
C LEU A 74 -7.53 -2.81 10.70
N ALA A 75 -8.11 -2.80 11.91
CA ALA A 75 -7.36 -2.70 13.16
C ALA A 75 -6.35 -3.86 13.28
N GLY A 76 -6.81 -5.08 13.03
CA GLY A 76 -5.96 -6.26 12.98
C GLY A 76 -4.88 -6.16 11.90
N ALA A 77 -5.30 -5.93 10.65
CA ALA A 77 -4.41 -5.93 9.49
C ALA A 77 -3.35 -4.81 9.53
N ALA A 78 -3.68 -3.64 10.05
CA ALA A 78 -2.76 -2.51 10.19
C ALA A 78 -1.98 -2.52 11.51
N SER A 79 -2.26 -3.44 12.44
CA SER A 79 -1.73 -3.41 13.82
C SER A 79 -1.94 -2.05 14.52
N ILE A 80 -3.11 -1.45 14.31
CA ILE A 80 -3.56 -0.20 14.94
C ILE A 80 -4.78 -0.53 15.80
N SER A 81 -4.94 0.09 16.98
CA SER A 81 -6.18 -0.11 17.75
C SER A 81 -7.39 0.46 17.01
N GLU A 82 -8.52 -0.25 17.08
CA GLU A 82 -9.81 0.19 16.54
C GLU A 82 -10.17 1.62 16.99
N LYS A 83 -10.00 1.94 18.28
CA LYS A 83 -10.17 3.31 18.82
C LYS A 83 -9.36 4.37 18.07
N THR A 84 -8.15 4.03 17.62
CA THR A 84 -7.32 4.95 16.85
C THR A 84 -7.85 5.09 15.43
N ILE A 85 -8.30 4.01 14.79
CA ILE A 85 -8.96 4.06 13.49
C ILE A 85 -10.20 4.94 13.55
N GLN A 86 -11.07 4.72 14.54
CA GLN A 86 -12.25 5.54 14.80
C GLN A 86 -11.91 7.01 14.94
N ARG A 87 -10.89 7.34 15.75
CA ARG A 87 -10.44 8.73 15.92
C ARG A 87 -9.99 9.33 14.59
N LEU A 88 -9.18 8.61 13.82
CA LEU A 88 -8.65 9.07 12.52
C LEU A 88 -9.73 9.22 11.44
N ARG A 89 -10.86 8.53 11.56
CA ARG A 89 -11.99 8.58 10.62
C ARG A 89 -13.01 9.67 10.96
N ASN A 90 -13.20 9.91 12.25
CA ASN A 90 -14.31 10.74 12.75
C ASN A 90 -13.91 12.20 13.02
N ALA A 91 -12.62 12.47 13.22
CA ALA A 91 -12.12 13.82 13.46
C ALA A 91 -10.79 14.04 12.75
N GLU A 92 -10.66 15.18 12.08
CA GLU A 92 -9.44 15.51 11.36
C GLU A 92 -8.25 15.61 12.34
N PRO A 93 -7.21 14.76 12.18
CA PRO A 93 -6.09 14.77 13.09
C PRO A 93 -5.16 15.95 12.80
N ASP A 94 -4.70 16.65 13.83
CA ASP A 94 -3.68 17.69 13.70
C ASP A 94 -2.38 17.17 13.06
N ASN A 95 -2.07 15.89 13.29
CA ASN A 95 -0.90 15.23 12.74
C ASN A 95 -1.10 13.71 12.66
N VAL A 96 -0.65 13.12 11.55
CA VAL A 96 -0.60 11.66 11.32
C VAL A 96 0.85 11.28 11.03
N THR A 97 1.37 10.23 11.67
CA THR A 97 2.75 9.81 11.40
C THR A 97 2.86 9.06 10.09
N ILE A 98 4.05 9.06 9.48
CA ILE A 98 4.29 8.28 8.25
C ILE A 98 4.06 6.79 8.51
N GLU A 99 4.45 6.28 9.69
CA GLU A 99 4.19 4.90 10.09
C GLU A 99 2.71 4.58 10.07
N THR A 100 1.86 5.48 10.58
CA THR A 100 0.40 5.29 10.58
C THR A 100 -0.12 5.19 9.15
N VAL A 101 0.34 6.05 8.24
CA VAL A 101 -0.04 5.99 6.82
C VAL A 101 0.41 4.68 6.17
N VAL A 102 1.64 4.25 6.43
CA VAL A 102 2.20 3.01 5.87
C VAL A 102 1.43 1.80 6.40
N GLN A 103 1.14 1.76 7.71
CA GLN A 103 0.35 0.72 8.36
C GLN A 103 -1.06 0.61 7.78
N LEU A 104 -1.77 1.74 7.63
CA LEU A 104 -3.10 1.76 7.05
C LEU A 104 -3.08 1.31 5.59
N SER A 105 -2.07 1.74 4.83
CA SER A 105 -1.91 1.37 3.42
C SER A 105 -1.64 -0.12 3.25
N ILE A 106 -0.77 -0.72 4.07
CA ILE A 106 -0.51 -2.16 4.07
C ILE A 106 -1.74 -2.94 4.57
N GLY A 107 -2.38 -2.46 5.64
CA GLY A 107 -3.56 -3.10 6.22
C GLY A 107 -4.71 -3.21 5.22
N MET A 108 -4.98 -2.15 4.46
CA MET A 108 -5.97 -2.14 3.37
C MET A 108 -5.45 -2.71 2.04
N GLN A 109 -4.17 -3.11 1.99
CA GLN A 109 -3.49 -3.52 0.77
C GLN A 109 -3.66 -2.53 -0.39
N LEU A 110 -3.52 -1.24 -0.09
CA LEU A 110 -3.71 -0.18 -1.07
C LEU A 110 -2.67 -0.27 -2.18
N PRO A 111 -3.11 -0.28 -3.45
CA PRO A 111 -2.22 -0.07 -4.59
C PRO A 111 -1.37 1.19 -4.42
N PRO A 112 -0.16 1.23 -5.01
CA PRO A 112 0.79 2.34 -4.84
C PRO A 112 0.21 3.74 -5.13
N VAL A 113 -0.72 3.82 -6.10
CA VAL A 113 -1.42 5.07 -6.44
C VAL A 113 -2.29 5.57 -5.28
N LEU A 114 -3.05 4.68 -4.64
CA LEU A 114 -3.99 5.02 -3.57
C LEU A 114 -3.25 5.27 -2.24
N SER A 115 -2.21 4.50 -1.94
CA SER A 115 -1.36 4.77 -0.77
C SER A 115 -0.64 6.12 -0.88
N THR A 116 -0.24 6.52 -2.10
CA THR A 116 0.27 7.87 -2.35
C THR A 116 -0.78 8.95 -2.12
N CYS A 117 -2.06 8.71 -2.46
CA CYS A 117 -3.14 9.65 -2.16
C CYS A 117 -3.32 9.81 -0.64
N LEU A 118 -3.33 8.72 0.12
CA LEU A 118 -3.43 8.76 1.59
C LEU A 118 -2.24 9.50 2.22
N LEU A 119 -1.02 9.26 1.71
CA LEU A 119 0.18 9.97 2.15
C LEU A 119 0.07 11.48 1.89
N LYS A 120 -0.39 11.89 0.71
CA LYS A 120 -0.61 13.31 0.40
C LYS A 120 -1.68 13.94 1.28
N ALA A 121 -2.79 13.25 1.52
CA ALA A 121 -3.85 13.73 2.40
C ALA A 121 -3.38 13.90 3.85
N SER A 122 -2.39 13.12 4.30
CA SER A 122 -1.77 13.27 5.63
C SER A 122 -0.79 14.45 5.74
N GLY A 123 -0.50 15.14 4.63
CA GLY A 123 0.50 16.21 4.59
C GLY A 123 1.95 15.72 4.77
N LYS A 124 2.22 14.43 4.55
CA LYS A 124 3.54 13.82 4.71
C LYS A 124 4.25 13.56 3.38
N SER A 125 5.56 13.44 3.47
CA SER A 125 6.43 13.03 2.37
C SER A 125 7.52 12.11 2.90
N PHE A 126 7.97 11.18 2.05
CA PHE A 126 9.12 10.36 2.39
C PHE A 126 10.40 11.19 2.35
N MET A 127 11.33 10.84 3.24
CA MET A 127 12.63 11.48 3.37
C MET A 127 13.67 10.53 2.79
N MET A 128 14.88 11.03 2.52
CA MET A 128 15.99 10.21 2.04
C MET A 128 16.70 9.52 3.21
N THR A 129 15.99 8.66 3.92
CA THR A 129 16.50 7.82 5.01
C THR A 129 16.26 6.36 4.68
N GLU A 130 17.08 5.45 5.21
CA GLU A 130 16.93 4.00 5.00
C GLU A 130 15.52 3.54 5.38
N GLN A 131 15.00 4.03 6.51
CA GLN A 131 13.64 3.75 6.98
C GLN A 131 12.58 4.15 5.95
N HIS A 132 12.63 5.36 5.40
CA HIS A 132 11.62 5.86 4.47
C HIS A 132 11.79 5.28 3.06
N ILE A 133 13.00 4.89 2.67
CA ILE A 133 13.23 4.12 1.45
C ILE A 133 12.58 2.74 1.60
N MET A 134 12.73 2.10 2.76
CA MET A 134 12.10 0.81 3.01
C MET A 134 10.57 0.91 3.05
N TYR A 135 10.00 1.95 3.65
CA TYR A 135 8.55 2.19 3.58
C TYR A 135 8.06 2.37 2.14
N GLN A 136 8.78 3.11 1.30
CA GLN A 136 8.44 3.21 -0.13
C GLN A 136 8.53 1.86 -0.83
N PHE A 137 9.56 1.06 -0.55
CA PHE A 137 9.69 -0.27 -1.11
C PHE A 137 8.48 -1.15 -0.73
N LEU A 138 8.09 -1.15 0.54
CA LEU A 138 6.92 -1.88 1.03
C LEU A 138 5.64 -1.45 0.32
N LEU A 139 5.36 -0.15 0.23
CA LEU A 139 4.16 0.36 -0.43
C LEU A 139 4.14 0.13 -1.94
N ASN A 140 5.29 0.09 -2.60
CA ASN A 140 5.38 -0.08 -4.05
C ASN A 140 5.38 -1.56 -4.48
N THR A 141 5.94 -2.44 -3.66
CA THR A 141 6.24 -3.83 -4.05
C THR A 141 5.54 -4.87 -3.18
N CYS A 142 5.37 -4.57 -1.89
CA CYS A 142 4.93 -5.54 -0.88
C CYS A 142 3.59 -5.16 -0.25
N TYR A 143 2.82 -4.28 -0.87
CA TYR A 143 1.57 -3.77 -0.29
C TYR A 143 0.51 -4.87 -0.10
N THR A 144 0.60 -5.98 -0.83
CA THR A 144 -0.28 -7.17 -0.67
C THR A 144 0.19 -8.14 0.40
N LYS A 145 1.36 -7.92 1.01
CA LYS A 145 1.86 -8.74 2.13
C LYS A 145 1.19 -8.33 3.43
N SER A 146 1.19 -9.24 4.40
CA SER A 146 0.75 -8.91 5.75
C SER A 146 1.73 -7.93 6.42
N ILE A 147 1.24 -7.21 7.44
CA ILE A 147 2.09 -6.32 8.24
C ILE A 147 3.21 -7.08 8.97
N HIS A 148 2.98 -8.35 9.31
CA HIS A 148 3.99 -9.21 9.94
C HIS A 148 5.14 -9.51 8.99
N GLU A 149 4.85 -9.94 7.75
CA GLU A 149 5.89 -10.13 6.74
C GLU A 149 6.64 -8.82 6.43
N CYS A 150 5.93 -7.68 6.40
CA CYS A 150 6.57 -6.38 6.24
C CYS A 150 7.52 -6.05 7.39
N ASN A 151 7.15 -6.40 8.63
CA ASN A 151 7.99 -6.22 9.81
C ASN A 151 9.21 -7.14 9.82
N ASP A 152 9.08 -8.40 9.36
CA ASP A 152 10.20 -9.32 9.21
C ASP A 152 11.25 -8.73 8.24
N MET A 153 10.79 -8.10 7.15
CA MET A 153 11.68 -7.43 6.17
C MET A 153 12.35 -6.17 6.73
N LEU A 154 11.68 -5.43 7.63
CA LEU A 154 12.25 -4.28 8.33
C LEU A 154 13.32 -4.74 9.33
N GLU A 155 12.99 -5.75 10.14
CA GLU A 155 13.89 -6.31 11.15
C GLU A 155 15.16 -6.93 10.54
N ALA A 156 15.02 -7.65 9.42
CA ALA A 156 16.16 -8.20 8.68
C ALA A 156 17.18 -7.13 8.22
N GLN A 157 16.78 -5.87 8.18
CA GLN A 157 17.62 -4.71 7.84
C GLN A 157 17.95 -3.83 9.05
N ASN A 158 17.64 -4.28 10.27
CA ASN A 158 17.78 -3.51 11.52
C ASN A 158 16.99 -2.19 11.52
N LEU A 159 15.87 -2.15 10.79
CA LEU A 159 14.98 -1.00 10.70
C LEU A 159 13.85 -1.12 11.72
N LYS A 160 13.28 0.04 12.09
CA LYS A 160 12.15 0.10 13.00
C LYS A 160 10.94 -0.60 12.36
N GLN A 161 10.27 -1.46 13.11
CA GLN A 161 9.07 -2.17 12.65
C GLN A 161 7.88 -1.22 12.46
N LEU A 162 6.69 -1.75 12.15
CA LEU A 162 5.42 -1.04 12.12
C LEU A 162 4.50 -1.58 13.23
N GLY A 163 3.57 -0.77 13.72
CA GLY A 163 2.59 -1.22 14.72
C GLY A 163 3.13 -1.36 16.14
N ARG A 164 2.43 -2.15 16.97
CA ARG A 164 2.66 -2.20 18.43
C ARG A 164 4.06 -2.64 18.84
N GLN A 165 4.80 -3.33 17.97
CA GLN A 165 6.16 -3.78 18.21
C GLN A 165 7.17 -2.61 18.29
N ASN A 166 6.82 -1.42 17.77
CA ASN A 166 7.61 -0.20 17.88
C ASN A 166 7.71 0.44 19.27
N ARG A 167 7.04 -0.12 20.28
CA ARG A 167 7.01 0.44 21.64
C ARG A 167 8.06 -0.15 22.57
N ILE A 168 8.88 -1.09 22.08
CA ILE A 168 9.94 -1.72 22.85
C ILE A 168 11.28 -1.30 22.24
N THR A 169 11.69 -0.07 22.54
CA THR A 169 13.09 0.35 22.45
C THR A 169 13.30 1.46 23.46
#